data_AF-A0A8E0KGW5-F1
#
_entry.id   AF-A0A8E0KGW5-F1
#
_cell.length_a   1.000
_cell.length_b   1.000
_cell.length_c   1.000
_cell.angle_alpha   90.00
_cell.angle_beta   90.00
_cell.angle_gamma   90.00
#
_symmetry.space_group_name_H-M   'P 1'
#
loop_
_entity.id
_entity.type
_entity.pdbx_description
1 polymer ?
#
loop_
_entity_poly.entity_id
_entity_poly.type
_entity_poly.pdbx_seq_one_letter_code
_entity_poly.pdbx_strand_id
1 'polypeptide(L)'
;MNKQSGKIACQKPGYAKGGGEEQTEFHMSSYEENYANLRRIVEIITQVRPDARIVFTVSPVPLARTFSDNDIVAANTEGKSILRAAIGAIARDFDAVTYFPSYELVMANSPFSWREDDGRHVDNWIVSRIVKTFKAAHCTTG
;
A
#
# COMPACT_ATOMS: atom_id res chain seq x y z
N MET A 1 6.95 9.72 12.50
CA MET A 1 7.47 11.04 12.05
C MET A 1 8.62 11.45 12.93
N ASN A 2 9.70 12.00 12.37
CA ASN A 2 10.79 12.56 13.16
C ASN A 2 10.41 13.95 13.67
N LYS A 3 10.49 14.16 14.98
CA LYS A 3 10.00 15.39 15.66
C LYS A 3 10.74 16.67 15.25
N GLN A 4 11.97 16.55 14.76
CA GLN A 4 12.80 17.71 14.37
C GLN A 4 12.69 18.03 12.88
N SER A 5 12.76 17.00 12.03
CA SER A 5 12.83 17.17 10.58
C SER A 5 11.48 17.06 9.88
N GLY A 6 10.43 16.59 10.56
CA GLY A 6 9.13 16.26 9.97
C GLY A 6 9.17 15.08 8.99
N LYS A 7 10.35 14.48 8.74
CA LYS A 7 10.49 13.37 7.80
C LYS A 7 9.79 12.11 8.35
N ILE A 8 9.15 11.37 7.47
CA ILE A 8 8.40 10.15 7.79
C ILE A 8 9.22 8.95 7.34
N ALA A 9 9.33 7.95 8.22
CA ALA A 9 9.86 6.63 7.90
C ALA A 9 8.74 5.60 8.08
N CYS A 10 8.53 4.74 7.08
CA CYS A 10 7.55 3.64 7.14
C CYS A 10 8.14 2.42 7.86
N GLN A 11 8.79 2.65 9.00
CA GLN A 11 9.50 1.62 9.78
C GLN A 11 9.38 1.93 11.28
N LYS A 12 9.61 0.91 12.11
CA LYS A 12 9.71 1.12 13.56
C LYS A 12 10.89 2.05 13.89
N PRO A 13 10.81 2.81 15.00
CA PRO A 13 11.96 3.58 15.50
C PRO A 13 13.21 2.70 15.64
N GLY A 14 14.38 3.27 15.38
CA GLY A 14 15.67 2.57 15.45
C GLY A 14 15.98 1.62 14.29
N TYR A 15 15.03 1.34 13.38
CA TYR A 15 15.30 0.54 12.19
C TYR A 15 16.11 1.35 11.16
N ALA A 16 17.26 0.82 10.73
CA ALA A 16 18.10 1.37 9.67
C ALA A 16 18.41 2.89 9.77
N LYS A 17 18.60 3.41 10.99
CA LYS A 17 18.85 4.83 11.32
C LYS A 17 17.64 5.78 11.19
N GLY A 18 16.41 5.26 11.19
CA GLY A 18 15.16 6.04 11.09
C GLY A 18 14.81 6.96 12.27
N GLY A 19 15.79 7.38 13.09
CA GLY A 19 15.58 8.09 14.35
C GLY A 19 15.25 7.14 15.51
N GLY A 20 15.70 7.48 16.72
CA GLY A 20 15.39 6.73 17.94
C GLY A 20 13.94 6.89 18.39
N GLU A 21 13.48 6.07 19.35
CA GLU A 21 12.14 6.15 19.94
C GLU A 21 11.85 7.55 20.52
N GLU A 22 12.84 8.19 21.16
CA GLU A 22 12.67 9.56 21.68
C GLU A 22 12.48 10.61 20.58
N GLN A 23 13.11 10.39 19.42
CA GLN A 23 13.18 11.34 18.31
C GLN A 23 12.02 11.20 17.32
N THR A 24 11.20 10.17 17.50
CA THR A 24 10.12 9.84 16.58
C THR A 24 8.79 9.69 17.32
N GLU A 25 7.71 9.85 16.58
CA GLU A 25 6.36 9.58 17.04
C GLU A 25 5.56 8.84 15.99
N PHE A 26 4.51 8.15 16.41
CA PHE A 26 3.58 7.52 15.47
C PHE A 26 2.83 8.60 14.69
N HIS A 27 2.75 8.44 13.36
CA HIS A 27 1.98 9.31 12.48
C HIS A 27 1.15 8.45 11.56
N MET A 28 -0.18 8.57 11.66
CA MET A 28 -1.11 7.94 10.75
C MET A 28 -1.38 8.90 9.60
N SER A 29 -1.00 8.52 8.37
CA SER A 29 -1.16 9.43 7.24
C SER A 29 -2.63 9.65 6.87
N SER A 30 -3.00 10.92 6.65
CA SER A 30 -4.36 11.27 6.23
C SER A 30 -4.62 10.92 4.77
N TYR A 31 -5.88 11.01 4.35
CA TYR A 31 -6.26 10.89 2.95
C TYR A 31 -5.53 11.92 2.08
N GLU A 32 -5.50 13.19 2.51
CA GLU A 32 -4.89 14.31 1.78
C GLU A 32 -3.39 14.12 1.62
N GLU A 33 -2.69 13.69 2.68
CA GLU A 33 -1.26 13.38 2.62
C GLU A 33 -0.99 12.24 1.63
N ASN A 34 -1.78 11.17 1.69
CA ASN A 34 -1.63 10.04 0.78
C ASN A 34 -1.92 10.44 -0.67
N TYR A 35 -2.98 11.21 -0.92
CA TYR A 35 -3.33 11.73 -2.24
C TYR A 35 -2.22 12.63 -2.80
N ALA A 36 -1.73 13.59 -2.00
CA ALA A 36 -0.65 14.50 -2.41
C ALA A 36 0.64 13.73 -2.76
N ASN A 37 1.01 12.74 -1.94
CA ASN A 37 2.18 11.90 -2.19
C ASN A 37 2.02 11.05 -3.47
N LEU A 38 0.86 10.41 -3.66
CA LEU A 38 0.56 9.61 -4.86
C LEU A 38 0.57 10.48 -6.12
N ARG A 39 -0.04 11.67 -6.05
CA ARG A 39 0.00 12.66 -7.13
C ARG A 39 1.43 13.02 -7.50
N ARG A 40 2.25 13.33 -6.49
CA ARG A 40 3.66 13.68 -6.71
C ARG A 40 4.45 12.55 -7.35
N ILE A 41 4.19 11.29 -6.97
CA ILE A 41 4.80 10.12 -7.61
C ILE A 41 4.44 10.07 -9.10
N VAL A 42 3.16 10.25 -9.45
CA VAL A 42 2.71 10.27 -10.84
C VAL A 42 3.41 11.39 -11.62
N GLU A 43 3.45 12.61 -11.08
CA GLU A 43 4.11 13.76 -11.70
C GLU A 43 5.62 13.54 -11.91
N ILE A 44 6.32 12.93 -10.95
CA ILE A 44 7.76 12.61 -11.12
C ILE A 44 7.96 11.61 -12.25
N ILE A 45 7.16 10.55 -12.27
CA ILE A 45 7.29 9.50 -13.29
C ILE A 45 6.99 10.07 -14.68
N THR A 46 5.91 10.85 -14.82
CA THR A 46 5.51 11.41 -16.11
C THR A 46 6.44 12.52 -16.59
N GLN A 47 7.11 13.25 -15.69
CA GLN A 47 8.19 14.19 -16.05
C GLN A 47 9.36 13.49 -16.75
N VAL A 48 9.71 12.28 -16.33
CA VAL A 48 10.83 11.51 -16.90
C VAL A 48 10.39 10.65 -18.09
N ARG A 49 9.15 10.12 -18.03
CA ARG A 49 8.56 9.27 -19.06
C ARG A 49 7.08 9.64 -19.25
N PRO A 50 6.77 10.56 -20.18
CA PRO A 50 5.40 11.02 -20.41
C PRO A 50 4.41 9.90 -20.74
N ASP A 51 4.85 8.86 -21.46
CA ASP A 51 4.01 7.74 -21.87
C ASP A 51 3.94 6.59 -20.86
N ALA A 52 4.43 6.80 -19.63
CA ALA A 52 4.42 5.79 -18.59
C ALA A 52 3.00 5.44 -18.16
N ARG A 53 2.62 4.16 -18.26
CA ARG A 53 1.44 3.62 -17.57
C ARG A 53 1.82 3.21 -16.15
N ILE A 54 1.06 3.67 -15.16
CA ILE A 54 1.32 3.46 -13.74
C ILE A 54 0.21 2.61 -13.16
N VAL A 55 0.58 1.51 -12.49
CA VAL A 55 -0.38 0.66 -11.78
C VAL A 55 -0.13 0.76 -10.28
N PHE A 56 -1.12 1.25 -9.55
CA PHE A 56 -1.11 1.23 -8.09
C PHE A 56 -1.87 0.00 -7.57
N THR A 57 -1.43 -0.52 -6.43
CA THR A 57 -2.14 -1.56 -5.70
C THR A 57 -1.99 -1.35 -4.20
N VAL A 58 -2.92 -1.93 -3.44
CA VAL A 58 -2.83 -2.00 -1.97
C VAL A 58 -2.36 -3.39 -1.60
N SER A 59 -1.33 -3.50 -0.77
CA SER A 59 -0.83 -4.81 -0.35
C SER A 59 -1.86 -5.52 0.54
N PRO A 60 -2.13 -6.82 0.32
CA PRO A 60 -3.00 -7.61 1.18
C PRO A 60 -2.37 -7.98 2.52
N VAL A 61 -1.06 -7.87 2.67
CA VAL A 61 -0.37 -8.33 3.88
C VAL A 61 -0.85 -7.52 5.10
N PRO A 62 -1.39 -8.17 6.15
CA PRO A 62 -1.85 -7.47 7.35
C PRO A 62 -0.68 -6.84 8.12
N LEU A 63 -0.95 -5.82 8.94
CA LEU A 63 0.03 -5.33 9.90
C LEU A 63 0.41 -6.41 10.92
N ALA A 64 1.68 -6.45 11.32
CA ALA A 64 2.15 -7.38 12.37
C ALA A 64 2.08 -6.76 13.76
N ARG A 65 2.18 -5.43 13.82
CA ARG A 65 2.06 -4.60 15.02
C ARG A 65 1.48 -3.25 14.61
N THR A 66 0.84 -2.57 15.56
CA THR A 66 0.48 -1.15 15.45
C THR A 66 1.17 -0.37 16.57
N PHE A 67 1.37 0.93 16.36
CA PHE A 67 1.85 1.88 17.36
C PHE A 67 0.72 2.81 17.86
N SER A 68 -0.51 2.54 17.44
CA SER A 68 -1.73 3.17 17.96
C SER A 68 -2.28 2.38 19.16
N ASP A 69 -3.16 3.01 19.94
CA ASP A 69 -3.93 2.32 20.99
C ASP A 69 -5.08 1.46 20.44
N ASN A 70 -5.39 1.56 19.15
CA ASN A 70 -6.41 0.75 18.47
C ASN A 70 -6.00 -0.71 18.30
N ASP A 71 -6.98 -1.60 18.24
CA ASP A 71 -6.77 -2.99 17.83
C ASP A 71 -6.08 -3.07 16.46
N ILE A 72 -5.18 -4.04 16.31
CA ILE A 72 -4.35 -4.17 15.11
C ILE A 72 -5.18 -4.39 13.83
N VAL A 73 -6.30 -5.10 13.92
CA VAL A 73 -7.20 -5.34 12.79
C VAL A 73 -7.89 -4.04 12.39
N ALA A 74 -8.35 -3.25 13.37
CA ALA A 74 -8.95 -1.95 13.14
C ALA A 74 -7.95 -0.98 12.50
N ALA A 75 -6.76 -0.83 13.09
CA ALA A 75 -5.70 0.04 12.58
C ALA A 75 -5.24 -0.37 11.16
N ASN A 76 -5.11 -1.68 10.91
CA ASN A 76 -4.78 -2.18 9.57
C ASN A 76 -5.89 -1.85 8.56
N THR A 77 -7.15 -2.08 8.93
CA THR A 77 -8.30 -1.82 8.04
C THR A 77 -8.42 -0.35 7.71
N GLU A 78 -8.28 0.53 8.70
CA GLU A 78 -8.31 1.98 8.54
C GLU A 78 -7.23 2.44 7.55
N GLY A 79 -5.96 2.08 7.80
CA GLY A 79 -4.85 2.52 6.95
C GLY A 79 -4.95 2.01 5.51
N LYS A 80 -5.36 0.76 5.31
CA LYS A 80 -5.59 0.19 3.97
C LYS A 80 -6.75 0.88 3.26
N SER A 81 -7.81 1.22 3.99
CA SER A 81 -9.00 1.90 3.44
C SER A 81 -8.68 3.34 3.01
N ILE A 82 -7.94 4.10 3.82
CA ILE A 82 -7.49 5.46 3.47
C ILE A 82 -6.63 5.44 2.21
N LEU A 83 -5.63 4.54 2.15
CA LEU A 83 -4.79 4.38 0.96
C LEU A 83 -5.61 3.98 -0.27
N ARG A 84 -6.55 3.04 -0.11
CA ARG A 84 -7.41 2.58 -1.19
C ARG A 84 -8.28 3.69 -1.76
N ALA A 85 -8.82 4.55 -0.90
CA ALA A 85 -9.61 5.71 -1.29
C ALA A 85 -8.74 6.73 -2.06
N ALA A 86 -7.55 7.06 -1.54
CA ALA A 86 -6.64 8.00 -2.18
C ALA A 86 -6.19 7.55 -3.57
N ILE A 87 -5.85 6.26 -3.73
CA ILE A 87 -5.52 5.67 -5.03
C ILE A 87 -6.72 5.74 -5.98
N GLY A 88 -7.94 5.51 -5.48
CA GLY A 88 -9.16 5.61 -6.28
C GLY A 88 -9.39 7.01 -6.85
N ALA A 89 -9.06 8.06 -6.07
CA ALA A 89 -9.13 9.43 -6.56
C ALA A 89 -8.04 9.72 -7.61
N ILE A 90 -6.79 9.32 -7.35
CA ILE A 90 -5.69 9.51 -8.32
C ILE A 90 -5.97 8.80 -9.64
N ALA A 91 -6.53 7.59 -9.63
CA ALA A 91 -6.88 6.87 -10.85
C ALA A 91 -8.02 7.53 -11.66
N ARG A 92 -8.81 8.43 -11.06
CA ARG A 92 -9.80 9.26 -11.79
C ARG A 92 -9.21 10.56 -12.32
N ASP A 93 -8.20 11.09 -11.64
CA ASP A 93 -7.56 12.36 -12.01
C ASP A 93 -6.49 12.20 -13.10
N PHE A 94 -5.97 10.98 -13.30
CA PHE A 94 -4.88 10.68 -14.24
C PHE A 94 -5.19 9.46 -15.10
N ASP A 95 -5.42 9.65 -16.40
CA ASP A 95 -5.71 8.56 -17.37
C ASP A 95 -4.58 7.51 -17.47
N ALA A 96 -3.34 7.93 -17.19
CA ALA A 96 -2.17 7.04 -17.20
C ALA A 96 -2.11 6.10 -15.97
N VAL A 97 -3.00 6.27 -14.99
CA VAL A 97 -2.99 5.53 -13.73
C VAL A 97 -4.14 4.53 -13.70
N THR A 98 -3.85 3.29 -13.28
CA THR A 98 -4.86 2.27 -13.02
C THR A 98 -4.66 1.66 -11.65
N TYR A 99 -5.76 1.24 -11.00
CA TYR A 99 -5.71 0.45 -9.79
C TYR A 99 -5.82 -1.05 -10.11
N PHE A 100 -4.92 -1.86 -9.56
CA PHE A 100 -5.03 -3.32 -9.60
C PHE A 100 -5.48 -3.89 -8.25
N PRO A 101 -6.59 -4.66 -8.20
CA PRO A 101 -7.26 -5.05 -6.96
C PRO A 101 -6.65 -6.28 -6.27
N SER A 102 -5.34 -6.28 -6.03
CA SER A 102 -4.68 -7.41 -5.34
C SER A 102 -5.13 -7.58 -3.88
N TYR A 103 -5.44 -6.46 -3.20
CA TYR A 103 -5.99 -6.45 -1.85
C TYR A 103 -7.34 -7.16 -1.79
N GLU A 104 -8.28 -6.76 -2.65
CA GLU A 104 -9.62 -7.29 -2.67
C GLU A 104 -9.65 -8.76 -3.10
N LEU A 105 -8.78 -9.18 -4.02
CA LEU A 105 -8.66 -10.59 -4.41
C LEU A 105 -8.29 -11.50 -3.23
N VAL A 106 -7.42 -11.04 -2.33
CA VAL A 106 -7.06 -11.81 -1.13
C VAL A 106 -8.20 -11.77 -0.12
N MET A 107 -8.75 -10.58 0.18
CA MET A 107 -9.77 -10.41 1.20
C MET A 107 -11.08 -11.14 0.85
N ALA A 108 -11.51 -11.09 -0.42
CA ALA A 108 -12.72 -11.76 -0.88
C ALA A 108 -12.66 -13.29 -0.81
N ASN A 109 -11.45 -13.86 -0.75
CA ASN A 109 -11.22 -15.30 -0.67
C ASN A 109 -10.69 -15.72 0.72
N SER A 110 -10.69 -14.81 1.70
CA SER A 110 -10.39 -15.12 3.10
C SER A 110 -11.44 -16.09 3.69
N PRO A 111 -11.05 -17.09 4.51
CA PRO A 111 -9.69 -17.33 5.04
C PRO A 111 -8.77 -18.15 4.12
N PHE A 112 -9.28 -18.72 3.02
CA PHE A 112 -8.53 -19.63 2.14
C PHE A 112 -7.37 -18.97 1.39
N SER A 113 -7.26 -17.64 1.46
CA SER A 113 -6.16 -16.92 0.84
C SER A 113 -4.85 -16.98 1.62
N TRP A 114 -4.91 -17.37 2.90
CA TRP A 114 -3.78 -17.34 3.81
C TRP A 114 -3.16 -18.73 3.95
N ARG A 115 -1.85 -18.79 4.17
CA ARG A 115 -1.20 -20.03 4.56
C ARG A 115 -1.77 -20.51 5.91
N GLU A 116 -2.01 -21.81 6.02
CA GLU A 116 -2.58 -22.41 7.23
C GLU A 116 -1.65 -22.29 8.45
N ASP A 117 -0.34 -22.15 8.25
CA ASP A 117 0.66 -22.13 9.31
C ASP A 117 0.78 -20.79 10.05
N ASP A 118 0.41 -19.67 9.42
CA ASP A 118 0.51 -18.34 10.04
C ASP A 118 -0.70 -17.42 9.86
N GLY A 119 -1.65 -17.77 8.99
CA GLY A 119 -2.87 -16.98 8.74
C GLY A 119 -2.63 -15.55 8.24
N ARG A 120 -1.41 -15.25 7.76
CA ARG A 120 -0.94 -13.88 7.50
C ARG A 120 -0.25 -13.73 6.14
N HIS A 121 0.54 -14.72 5.75
CA HIS A 121 1.15 -14.74 4.43
C HIS A 121 0.18 -15.34 3.43
N VAL A 122 0.11 -14.74 2.25
CA VAL A 122 -0.76 -15.20 1.16
C VAL A 122 -0.22 -16.54 0.64
N ASP A 123 -1.09 -17.52 0.45
CA ASP A 123 -0.67 -18.82 -0.09
C ASP A 123 -0.13 -18.68 -1.53
N ASN A 124 0.87 -19.49 -1.87
CA ASN A 124 1.51 -19.49 -3.18
C ASN A 124 0.52 -19.68 -4.33
N TRP A 125 -0.54 -20.48 -4.15
CA TRP A 125 -1.54 -20.66 -5.22
C TRP A 125 -2.35 -19.37 -5.47
N ILE A 126 -2.58 -18.56 -4.43
CA ILE A 126 -3.22 -17.25 -4.55
C ILE A 126 -2.28 -16.24 -5.17
N VAL A 127 -1.01 -16.22 -4.74
CA VAL A 127 0.03 -15.37 -5.38
C VAL A 127 0.07 -15.66 -6.88
N SER A 128 0.08 -16.94 -7.26
CA SER A 128 0.05 -17.37 -8.66
C SER A 128 -1.19 -16.87 -9.40
N ARG A 129 -2.37 -16.92 -8.75
CA ARG A 129 -3.62 -16.38 -9.30
C ARG A 129 -3.56 -14.87 -9.49
N ILE A 130 -3.07 -14.12 -8.49
CA ILE A 130 -2.91 -12.66 -8.55
C ILE A 130 -1.99 -12.27 -9.72
N VAL A 131 -0.84 -12.92 -9.85
CA VAL A 131 0.11 -12.65 -10.95
C VAL A 131 -0.51 -13.00 -12.31
N LYS A 132 -1.23 -14.12 -12.42
CA LYS A 132 -1.94 -14.50 -13.66
C LYS A 132 -2.98 -13.45 -14.05
N THR A 133 -3.80 -13.01 -13.09
CA THR A 133 -4.81 -11.97 -13.29
C THR A 133 -4.18 -10.64 -13.68
N PHE A 134 -3.08 -10.23 -13.03
CA PHE A 134 -2.33 -9.03 -13.38
C PHE A 134 -1.83 -9.07 -14.83
N LYS A 135 -1.18 -10.19 -15.22
CA LYS A 135 -0.67 -10.37 -16.58
C LYS A 135 -1.79 -10.29 -17.61
N ALA A 136 -2.92 -10.96 -17.36
CA ALA A 136 -4.06 -10.92 -18.28
C ALA A 136 -4.66 -9.51 -18.45
N ALA A 137 -4.65 -8.68 -17.39
CA ALA A 137 -5.21 -7.34 -17.41
C ALA A 137 -4.26 -6.27 -18.00
N HIS A 138 -2.94 -6.43 -17.81
CA HIS A 138 -1.98 -5.35 -18.07
C HIS A 138 -0.82 -5.73 -19.00
N CYS A 139 -0.60 -7.01 -19.28
CA CYS A 139 0.41 -7.46 -20.23
C CYS A 139 -0.29 -7.97 -21.50
N THR A 140 -0.10 -7.27 -22.62
CA THR A 140 -0.43 -7.84 -23.93
C THR A 140 0.46 -9.06 -24.17
N THR A 141 -0.16 -10.22 -24.39
CA THR A 141 0.50 -11.35 -25.06
C THR A 141 0.76 -10.91 -26.50
N GLY A 142 2.00 -10.52 -26.78
CA GLY A 142 2.50 -10.45 -28.15
C GLY A 142 2.63 -11.83 -28.77
#